data_AF-A0A661X9D1-F1
#
_entry.id   AF-A0A661X9D1-F1
#
_cell.length_a   1.000
_cell.length_b   1.000
_cell.length_c   1.000
_cell.angle_alpha   90.00
_cell.angle_beta   90.00
_cell.angle_gamma   90.00
#
_symmetry.space_group_name_H-M   'P 1'
#
loop_
_entity.id
_entity.type
_entity.pdbx_description
1 polymer ?
#
loop_
_entity_poly.entity_id
_entity_poly.type
_entity_poly.pdbx_seq_one_letter_code
_entity_poly.pdbx_strand_id
1 'polypeptide(L)' 'RPLIITQHGKSKAVLLNIKAYQNLIEKLEILEDIYVSEKQIAEGKGIPHNQLKTELLKKFK' A
#
# COMPACT_ATOMS: atom_id res chain seq x y z
N ARG A 1 20.42 10.93 0.79
CA ARG A 1 20.33 11.06 -0.70
C ARG A 1 20.70 9.69 -1.28
N PRO A 2 19.89 9.12 -2.19
CA PRO A 2 20.23 7.85 -2.84
C PRO A 2 21.44 8.04 -3.77
N LEU A 3 22.26 7.00 -3.91
CA LEU A 3 23.42 6.98 -4.80
C LEU A 3 23.14 6.00 -5.96
N ILE A 4 23.34 6.46 -7.18
CA ILE A 4 23.15 5.64 -8.39
C ILE A 4 24.49 5.02 -8.76
N ILE A 5 24.54 3.69 -8.83
CA ILE A 5 25.70 2.94 -9.29
C ILE A 5 25.49 2.63 -10.78
N THR A 6 26.37 3.16 -11.62
CA THR A 6 26.34 2.97 -13.08
C THR A 6 27.46 2.06 -13.56
N GLN A 7 27.21 1.27 -14.60
CA GLN A 7 28.23 0.50 -15.32
C GLN A 7 28.11 0.80 -16.82
N HIS A 8 29.22 1.18 -17.47
CA HIS A 8 29.24 1.60 -18.89
C HIS A 8 28.20 2.69 -19.22
N GLY A 9 28.00 3.65 -18.32
CA GLY A 9 27.03 4.75 -18.49
C GLY A 9 25.55 4.35 -18.33
N LYS A 10 25.24 3.09 -18.00
CA LYS A 10 23.87 2.63 -17.69
C LYS A 10 23.69 2.45 -16.19
N SER A 11 22.56 2.91 -15.65
CA SER A 11 22.18 2.66 -14.26
C SER A 11 22.03 1.16 -14.02
N LYS A 12 22.69 0.63 -12.98
CA LYS A 12 22.67 -0.80 -12.62
C LYS A 12 22.07 -1.05 -11.24
N ALA A 13 22.28 -0.13 -10.29
CA ALA A 13 21.73 -0.25 -8.94
C ALA A 13 21.53 1.13 -8.29
N VAL A 14 20.65 1.19 -7.28
CA VAL A 14 20.47 2.36 -6.42
C VAL A 14 20.80 1.93 -4.99
N LEU A 15 21.79 2.59 -4.38
CA LEU A 15 22.12 2.42 -2.98
C LEU A 15 21.38 3.48 -2.17
N LEU A 16 20.63 3.04 -1.16
CA LEU A 16 19.89 3.91 -0.26
C LEU A 16 19.98 3.41 1.18
N ASN A 17 19.77 4.33 2.12
CA ASN A 17 19.66 3.98 3.54
C ASN A 17 18.45 3.08 3.76
N ILE A 18 18.59 2.06 4.62
CA ILE A 18 17.53 1.10 4.93
C ILE A 18 16.22 1.75 5.37
N LYS A 19 16.28 2.81 6.19
CA LYS A 19 15.08 3.55 6.63
C LYS A 19 14.40 4.26 5.46
N ALA A 20 15.18 4.80 4.51
CA ALA A 20 14.61 5.43 3.32
C ALA A 20 13.93 4.40 2.41
N TYR A 21 14.47 3.18 2.34
CA TYR A 21 13.86 2.08 1.60
C TYR A 21 12.55 1.65 2.26
N GLN A 22 12.55 1.39 3.57
CA GLN A 22 11.37 0.99 4.32
C GLN A 22 10.25 2.01 4.20
N ASN A 23 10.55 3.30 4.40
CA ASN A 23 9.56 4.36 4.23
C ASN A 23 8.96 4.42 2.82
N LEU A 24 9.74 4.07 1.78
CA LEU A 24 9.23 4.01 0.42
C LEU A 24 8.26 2.84 0.25
N ILE A 25 8.60 1.67 0.79
CA ILE A 25 7.76 0.48 0.73
C ILE A 25 6.46 0.71 1.52
N GLU A 26 6.52 1.16 2.77
CA GLU A 26 5.33 1.47 3.58
C GLU A 26 4.41 2.49 2.90
N LYS A 27 4.99 3.52 2.28
CA LYS A 27 4.20 4.50 1.53
C LYS A 27 3.51 3.87 0.32
N LEU A 28 4.19 2.98 -0.40
CA LEU A 28 3.62 2.28 -1.55
C LEU A 28 2.48 1.36 -1.12
N GLU A 29 2.64 0.62 -0.03
CA GLU A 29 1.59 -0.25 0.53
C GLU A 29 0.33 0.55 0.87
N ILE A 30 0.48 1.67 1.58
CA ILE A 30 -0.66 2.55 1.91
C ILE A 30 -1.34 3.09 0.65
N LEU A 31 -0.57 3.49 -0.37
CA LEU A 31 -1.13 3.99 -1.62
C LEU A 31 -1.87 2.91 -2.42
N GLU A 32 -1.35 1.68 -2.40
CA GLU A 32 -2.01 0.54 -3.03
C GLU A 32 -3.32 0.19 -2.33
N ASP A 33 -3.33 0.16 -1.00
CA ASP A 33 -4.53 -0.06 -0.19
C ASP A 33 -5.60 1.00 -0.48
N ILE A 34 -5.22 2.28 -0.55
CA ILE A 34 -6.13 3.38 -0.90
C ILE A 34 -6.69 3.17 -2.31
N TYR A 35 -5.83 2.93 -3.30
CA TYR A 35 -6.25 2.75 -4.69
C TYR A 35 -7.23 1.59 -4.85
N VAL A 36 -6.94 0.44 -4.23
CA VAL A 36 -7.83 -0.73 -4.24
C VAL A 36 -9.16 -0.40 -3.55
N SER A 37 -9.12 0.27 -2.40
CA SER A 37 -10.34 0.65 -1.65
C SER A 37 -11.21 1.62 -2.45
N GLU A 38 -10.62 2.64 -3.08
CA GLU A 38 -11.33 3.59 -3.93
C GLU A 38 -12.02 2.89 -5.10
N LYS A 39 -11.29 1.98 -5.78
CA LYS A 39 -11.85 1.17 -6.86
C LYS A 39 -13.03 0.31 -6.39
N GLN A 40 -12.90 -0.35 -5.24
CA GLN A 40 -13.98 -1.15 -4.66
C GLN A 40 -15.22 -0.31 -4.35
N ILE A 41 -15.04 0.88 -3.79
CA ILE A 41 -16.14 1.81 -3.50
C ILE A 41 -16.82 2.24 -4.80
N ALA A 42 -16.05 2.62 -5.82
CA ALA A 42 -16.58 3.00 -7.13
C ALA A 42 -17.36 1.86 -7.81
N GLU A 43 -16.95 0.61 -7.60
CA GLU A 43 -17.64 -0.59 -8.08
C GLU A 43 -18.82 -1.01 -7.19
N GLY A 44 -19.16 -0.25 -6.15
CA GLY A 44 -20.29 -0.53 -5.25
C GLY A 44 -20.06 -1.69 -4.27
N LYS A 45 -18.81 -2.09 -4.04
CA LYS A 45 -18.43 -3.20 -3.15
C LYS A 45 -18.37 -2.81 -1.66
N GLY A 46 -18.70 -1.56 -1.32
CA GLY A 46 -18.76 -1.08 0.05
C GLY A 46 -19.94 -1.68 0.82
N ILE A 47 -19.74 -1.96 2.10
CA ILE A 47 -20.79 -2.43 3.01
C ILE A 47 -21.09 -1.32 4.03
N PRO A 48 -22.37 -0.96 4.28
CA PRO A 48 -22.72 -0.02 5.33
C PRO A 48 -22.21 -0.46 6.71
N HIS A 49 -21.64 0.48 7.48
CA HIS A 49 -21.04 0.19 8.79
C HIS A 49 -21.97 -0.58 9.74
N ASN A 50 -23.26 -0.19 9.79
CA ASN A 50 -24.25 -0.85 10.65
C ASN A 50 -24.46 -2.33 10.27
N GLN A 51 -24.50 -2.62 8.96
CA GLN A 51 -24.63 -3.99 8.47
C GLN A 51 -23.41 -4.82 8.87
N LEU A 52 -22.20 -4.31 8.62
CA LEU A 52 -20.95 -4.99 8.97
C LEU A 52 -20.86 -5.27 10.48
N LYS A 53 -21.21 -4.30 11.31
CA LYS A 53 -21.20 -4.44 12.78
C LYS A 53 -22.12 -5.56 13.24
N THR A 54 -23.33 -5.64 12.69
CA THR A 54 -24.28 -6.71 13.03
C THR A 54 -23.77 -8.08 12.60
N GLU A 55 -23.19 -8.20 11.40
CA GLU A 55 -22.62 -9.46 10.91
C GLU A 55 -21.43 -9.94 11.76
N LEU A 56 -20.52 -9.04 12.14
CA LEU A 56 -19.38 -9.37 13.01
C LEU A 56 -19.84 -9.85 14.39
N LEU A 57 -20.75 -9.12 15.04
CA LEU A 57 -21.25 -9.49 16.37
C LEU A 57 -21.98 -10.83 16.39
N LYS A 58 -22.63 -11.21 15.27
CA LYS A 58 -23.24 -12.55 15.12
C LYS A 58 -22.18 -13.66 15.02
N LYS A 59 -21.01 -13.37 14.45
CA LYS A 59 -19.94 -14.36 14.24
C LYS A 59 -19.10 -14.63 15.49
N PHE A 60 -19.10 -13.70 16.45
CA PHE A 60 -18.37 -13.81 17.72
C PHE A 60 -19.26 -14.10 18.94
N LYS A 61 -20.55 -14.41 18.70
CA LYS A 61 -21.46 -15.00 19.69
C LYS A 61 -21.55 -16.50 19.48
#